data_AF-A0A1Q2YFF8-F1
#
_entry.id   AF-A0A1Q2YFF8-F1
#
_cell.length_a   1.000
_cell.length_b   1.000
_cell.length_c   1.000
_cell.angle_alpha   90.00
_cell.angle_beta   90.00
_cell.angle_gamma   90.00
#
_symmetry.space_group_name_H-M   'P 1'
#
loop_
_entity.id
_entity.type
_entity.pdbx_description
1 polymer ?
#
loop_
_entity_poly.entity_id
_entity_poly.type
_entity_poly.pdbx_seq_one_letter_code
_entity_poly.pdbx_strand_id
1 'polypeptide(L)'
;MSRFPASRSWIDTGLIGWPGPADTGPAVPAVPAGPDAASAAAVVGVAAAAAVCEFDRGDVLLREPYDIRNDETLESLTQELSTKGGMLLRRILEEKIYDTSSATHTVLEPQLPYSYAKKVQSSERQILWNQFSAFDLYRREKTLGPLYTFKKFVPKKKSKASSNCLKRVVLSACSPTTTPLLETDISLPNGTFRVGENDQLEVKVHDGFVSYSDVKTEGYGAENGTKFLNSLKKKFGTVDAKFTTVLD
;
A
#
# COMPACT_ATOMS: atom_id res chain seq x y z
N MET A 1 8.69 55.20 33.41
CA MET A 1 7.82 54.72 32.31
C MET A 1 7.73 53.19 32.46
N SER A 2 6.82 52.62 33.27
CA SER A 2 5.37 52.41 33.06
C SER A 2 5.10 51.48 31.85
N ARG A 3 4.45 50.31 31.91
CA ARG A 3 3.53 49.70 32.90
C ARG A 3 3.53 48.15 32.78
N PHE A 4 3.26 47.53 33.94
CA PHE A 4 2.59 46.27 34.31
C PHE A 4 2.16 45.18 33.30
N PRO A 5 2.12 43.90 33.78
CA PRO A 5 1.43 42.75 33.18
C PRO A 5 -0.04 42.61 33.68
N ALA A 6 -0.87 41.82 32.97
CA ALA A 6 -2.19 41.35 33.40
C ALA A 6 -2.42 39.95 32.79
N SER A 7 -2.73 38.85 33.48
CA SER A 7 -3.73 38.52 34.51
C SER A 7 -5.16 38.29 33.98
N ARG A 8 -5.79 37.23 34.52
CA ARG A 8 -7.20 36.73 34.45
C ARG A 8 -7.36 35.50 33.53
N SER A 9 -7.67 34.28 33.97
CA SER A 9 -8.48 33.71 35.08
C SER A 9 -10.00 33.75 34.88
N TRP A 10 -10.56 32.54 34.67
CA TRP A 10 -11.87 31.99 35.08
C TRP A 10 -13.15 32.64 34.51
N ILE A 11 -14.06 31.82 33.96
CA ILE A 11 -15.25 31.29 34.67
C ILE A 11 -16.01 30.31 33.75
N ASP A 12 -16.33 29.20 34.40
CA ASP A 12 -17.24 28.10 34.09
C ASP A 12 -18.71 28.50 34.32
N THR A 13 -19.65 28.01 33.51
CA THR A 13 -21.11 27.84 33.75
C THR A 13 -21.78 27.69 32.39
N GLY A 14 -22.69 26.77 32.09
CA GLY A 14 -23.44 25.83 32.91
C GLY A 14 -24.57 25.27 32.03
N LEU A 15 -24.94 24.03 32.32
CA LEU A 15 -26.11 23.29 31.85
C LEU A 15 -27.38 24.12 31.65
N ILE A 16 -28.14 23.83 30.59
CA ILE A 16 -29.61 23.63 30.64
C ILE A 16 -29.98 22.58 29.60
N GLY A 17 -30.63 21.50 30.04
CA GLY A 17 -31.35 20.56 29.17
C GLY A 17 -32.86 20.71 29.33
N TRP A 18 -33.64 20.17 28.38
CA TRP A 18 -34.92 19.50 28.65
C TRP A 18 -35.40 18.66 27.45
N PRO A 19 -36.31 17.68 27.67
CA PRO A 19 -36.40 16.42 26.91
C PRO A 19 -37.58 16.33 25.93
N GLY A 20 -37.54 15.34 25.04
CA GLY A 20 -38.63 14.93 24.15
C GLY A 20 -38.48 13.46 23.71
N PRO A 21 -39.57 12.77 23.33
CA PRO A 21 -39.94 11.48 23.92
C PRO A 21 -39.44 10.24 23.17
N ALA A 22 -39.43 9.14 23.93
CA ALA A 22 -39.19 7.77 23.49
C ALA A 22 -40.27 7.30 22.51
N ASP A 23 -39.83 6.78 21.37
CA ASP A 23 -40.66 5.96 20.49
C ASP A 23 -39.94 4.62 20.26
N THR A 24 -40.47 3.58 20.90
CA THR A 24 -39.99 2.20 20.82
C THR A 24 -40.67 1.51 19.64
N GLY A 25 -40.00 1.52 18.48
CA GLY A 25 -40.32 0.66 17.35
C GLY A 25 -39.78 -0.76 17.53
N PRO A 26 -40.42 -1.79 16.93
CA PRO A 26 -40.11 -3.20 17.19
C PRO A 26 -38.75 -3.61 16.61
N ALA A 27 -38.02 -4.40 17.39
CA ALA A 27 -36.74 -4.99 17.04
C ALA A 27 -36.85 -5.90 15.81
N VAL A 28 -36.12 -5.56 14.74
CA VAL A 28 -35.89 -6.43 13.59
C VAL A 28 -34.74 -7.38 13.94
N PRO A 29 -34.87 -8.71 13.72
CA PRO A 29 -33.81 -9.65 14.05
C PRO A 29 -32.58 -9.46 13.15
N ALA A 30 -31.41 -9.54 13.79
CA ALA A 30 -30.11 -9.51 13.13
C ALA A 30 -29.97 -10.68 12.16
N VAL A 31 -29.76 -10.38 10.88
CA VAL A 31 -29.36 -11.35 9.86
C VAL A 31 -27.86 -11.62 10.03
N PRO A 32 -27.40 -12.89 10.07
CA PRO A 32 -25.99 -13.20 10.23
C PRO A 32 -25.20 -12.79 8.99
N ALA A 33 -24.12 -12.04 9.20
CA ALA A 33 -23.16 -11.70 8.15
C ALA A 33 -22.42 -12.98 7.71
N GLY A 34 -22.74 -13.44 6.50
CA GLY A 34 -21.93 -14.39 5.76
C GLY A 34 -20.67 -13.72 5.20
N PRO A 35 -19.60 -14.49 4.91
CA PRO A 35 -18.29 -13.96 4.56
C PRO A 35 -18.22 -13.68 3.06
N ASP A 36 -18.69 -12.52 2.63
CA ASP A 36 -18.48 -12.06 1.25
C ASP A 36 -17.35 -11.05 1.18
N ALA A 37 -16.35 -11.46 0.40
CA ALA A 37 -15.16 -10.77 -0.07
C ALA A 37 -15.23 -9.23 -0.04
N ALA A 38 -14.38 -8.63 0.78
CA ALA A 38 -13.94 -7.26 0.62
C ALA A 38 -13.10 -7.13 -0.67
N SER A 39 -13.79 -7.08 -1.81
CA SER A 39 -13.25 -6.51 -3.04
C SER A 39 -13.16 -5.01 -2.82
N ALA A 40 -11.96 -4.51 -2.48
CA ALA A 40 -11.64 -3.12 -2.66
C ALA A 40 -11.58 -2.86 -4.18
N ALA A 41 -12.74 -2.61 -4.79
CA ALA A 41 -12.86 -2.26 -6.20
C ALA A 41 -12.18 -0.90 -6.43
N ALA A 42 -10.90 -0.93 -6.77
CA ALA A 42 -10.20 0.22 -7.30
C ALA A 42 -10.61 0.36 -8.77
N VAL A 43 -11.68 1.12 -9.02
CA VAL A 43 -12.10 1.48 -10.38
C VAL A 43 -11.15 2.56 -10.88
N VAL A 44 -10.39 2.25 -11.93
CA VAL A 44 -9.59 3.25 -12.66
C VAL A 44 -10.30 3.56 -13.96
N GLY A 45 -10.47 4.84 -14.25
CA GLY A 45 -11.08 5.29 -15.50
C GLY A 45 -10.07 6.02 -16.37
N VAL A 46 -10.15 5.85 -17.69
CA VAL A 46 -9.47 6.74 -18.63
C VAL A 46 -10.40 7.90 -18.95
N ALA A 47 -9.91 9.12 -18.77
CA ALA A 47 -10.62 10.35 -19.09
C ALA A 47 -9.83 11.12 -20.17
N ALA A 48 -10.54 11.61 -21.19
CA ALA A 48 -9.98 12.56 -22.14
C ALA A 48 -10.45 13.95 -21.77
N ALA A 49 -9.50 14.83 -21.48
CA ALA A 49 -9.74 16.17 -20.98
C ALA A 49 -9.36 17.25 -22.00
N ALA A 50 -10.18 18.29 -22.12
CA ALA A 50 -9.79 19.50 -22.84
C ALA A 50 -8.63 20.19 -22.10
N ALA A 51 -7.57 20.60 -22.81
CA ALA A 51 -6.37 21.15 -22.17
C ALA A 51 -6.66 22.49 -21.48
N VAL A 52 -6.50 22.55 -20.16
CA VAL A 52 -6.53 23.77 -19.33
C VAL A 52 -5.11 24.03 -18.80
N CYS A 53 -4.78 25.28 -18.45
CA CYS A 53 -3.46 25.65 -17.91
C CYS A 53 -3.12 25.02 -16.55
N GLU A 54 -4.06 24.33 -15.89
CA GLU A 54 -3.86 23.66 -14.62
C GLU A 54 -3.85 22.14 -14.80
N PHE A 55 -2.91 21.48 -14.11
CA PHE A 55 -2.66 20.03 -14.24
C PHE A 55 -3.94 19.21 -13.98
N ASP A 56 -4.34 18.38 -14.95
CA ASP A 56 -5.48 17.45 -14.89
C ASP A 56 -6.83 18.05 -14.46
N ARG A 57 -7.08 19.33 -14.76
CA ARG A 57 -8.36 20.02 -14.46
C ARG A 57 -9.30 20.23 -15.65
N GLY A 58 -9.00 19.62 -16.79
CA GLY A 58 -9.83 19.77 -17.98
C GLY A 58 -11.16 19.03 -17.91
N ASP A 59 -12.10 19.45 -18.76
CA ASP A 59 -13.44 18.85 -18.86
C ASP A 59 -13.36 17.40 -19.33
N VAL A 60 -13.98 16.49 -18.58
CA VAL A 60 -14.01 15.06 -18.93
C VAL A 60 -15.09 14.80 -19.96
N LEU A 61 -14.71 14.44 -21.19
CA LEU A 61 -15.66 14.23 -22.30
C LEU A 61 -16.21 12.81 -22.36
N LEU A 62 -15.36 11.81 -22.12
CA LEU A 62 -15.71 10.40 -22.05
C LEU A 62 -14.95 9.73 -20.90
N ARG A 63 -15.52 8.64 -20.38
CA ARG A 63 -14.93 7.79 -19.35
C ARG A 63 -15.35 6.35 -19.56
N GLU A 64 -14.41 5.44 -19.36
CA GLU A 64 -14.67 4.00 -19.29
C GLU A 64 -14.10 3.44 -17.98
N PRO A 65 -14.92 2.84 -17.10
CA PRO A 65 -14.43 2.23 -15.86
C PRO A 65 -13.69 0.92 -16.15
N TYR A 66 -12.68 0.65 -15.34
CA TYR A 66 -11.91 -0.60 -15.37
C TYR A 66 -11.71 -1.15 -13.97
N ASP A 67 -12.09 -2.42 -13.78
CA ASP A 67 -11.88 -3.16 -12.54
C ASP A 67 -10.48 -3.77 -12.54
N ILE A 68 -9.61 -3.30 -11.64
CA ILE A 68 -8.26 -3.84 -11.52
C ILE A 68 -8.31 -5.28 -11.03
N ARG A 69 -7.64 -6.18 -11.75
CA ARG A 69 -7.60 -7.60 -11.39
C ARG A 69 -6.58 -7.87 -10.27
N ASN A 70 -6.82 -8.92 -9.51
CA ASN A 70 -5.97 -9.28 -8.35
C ASN A 70 -4.53 -9.63 -8.76
N ASP A 71 -4.35 -10.29 -9.89
CA ASP A 71 -3.08 -10.76 -10.45
C ASP A 71 -2.36 -9.72 -11.31
N GLU A 72 -2.99 -8.57 -11.55
CA GLU A 72 -2.53 -7.55 -12.47
C GLU A 72 -1.26 -6.85 -11.99
N THR A 73 -0.30 -6.67 -12.90
CA THR A 73 0.91 -5.88 -12.67
C THR A 73 0.71 -4.46 -13.19
N LEU A 74 1.62 -3.55 -12.80
CA LEU A 74 1.67 -2.21 -13.39
C LEU A 74 1.76 -2.26 -14.93
N GLU A 75 2.54 -3.18 -15.47
CA GLU A 75 2.73 -3.33 -16.92
C GLU A 75 1.45 -3.76 -17.63
N SER A 76 0.78 -4.81 -17.14
CA SER A 76 -0.47 -5.28 -17.75
C SER A 76 -1.59 -4.25 -17.63
N LEU A 77 -1.68 -3.55 -16.49
CA LEU A 77 -2.65 -2.47 -16.31
C LEU A 77 -2.36 -1.30 -17.27
N THR A 78 -1.09 -0.92 -17.43
CA THR A 78 -0.69 0.15 -18.36
C THR A 78 -1.07 -0.21 -19.79
N GLN A 79 -0.83 -1.45 -20.21
CA GLN A 79 -1.18 -1.93 -21.54
C GLN A 79 -2.70 -1.86 -21.79
N GLU A 80 -3.49 -2.32 -20.83
CA GLU A 80 -4.96 -2.32 -20.94
C GLU A 80 -5.53 -0.90 -21.00
N LEU A 81 -5.08 -0.02 -20.10
CA LEU A 81 -5.50 1.38 -20.07
C LEU A 81 -5.05 2.14 -21.34
N SER A 82 -3.89 1.80 -21.90
CA SER A 82 -3.40 2.40 -23.15
C SER A 82 -4.31 2.05 -24.32
N THR A 83 -4.72 0.78 -24.43
CA THR A 83 -5.67 0.33 -25.47
C THR A 83 -7.01 1.05 -25.33
N LYS A 84 -7.60 1.05 -24.12
CA LYS A 84 -8.88 1.71 -23.86
C LYS A 84 -8.83 3.22 -24.11
N GLY A 85 -7.75 3.87 -23.66
CA GLY A 85 -7.53 5.28 -23.92
C GLY A 85 -7.44 5.62 -25.41
N GLY A 86 -6.77 4.78 -26.20
CA GLY A 86 -6.74 4.92 -27.66
C GLY A 86 -8.12 4.80 -28.30
N MET A 87 -8.94 3.85 -27.83
CA MET A 87 -10.31 3.68 -28.31
C MET A 87 -11.21 4.87 -27.96
N LEU A 88 -11.13 5.38 -26.73
CA LEU A 88 -11.87 6.57 -26.30
C LEU A 88 -11.46 7.82 -27.08
N LEU A 89 -10.16 8.02 -27.27
CA LEU A 89 -9.66 9.15 -28.05
C LEU A 89 -10.15 9.09 -29.50
N ARG A 90 -10.08 7.92 -30.13
CA ARG A 90 -10.61 7.70 -31.48
C ARG A 90 -12.09 8.10 -31.56
N ARG A 91 -12.90 7.65 -30.61
CA ARG A 91 -14.33 7.97 -30.55
C ARG A 91 -14.59 9.46 -30.43
N ILE A 92 -13.85 10.16 -29.56
CA ILE A 92 -13.97 11.62 -29.40
C ILE A 92 -13.69 12.37 -30.70
N LEU A 93 -12.69 11.91 -31.46
CA LEU A 93 -12.33 12.52 -32.74
C LEU A 93 -13.37 12.23 -33.83
N GLU A 94 -13.82 10.99 -33.96
CA GLU A 94 -14.82 10.57 -34.96
C GLU A 94 -16.18 11.24 -34.72
N GLU A 95 -16.63 11.32 -33.46
CA GLU A 95 -17.91 11.93 -33.07
C GLU A 95 -17.82 13.44 -32.79
N LYS A 96 -16.63 14.04 -32.95
CA LYS A 96 -16.33 15.46 -32.66
C LYS A 96 -16.84 15.93 -31.29
N ILE A 97 -16.75 15.08 -30.27
CA ILE A 97 -17.26 15.37 -28.91
C ILE A 97 -16.54 16.58 -28.29
N TYR A 98 -15.31 16.85 -28.73
CA TYR A 98 -14.51 17.99 -28.27
C TYR A 98 -15.01 19.35 -28.80
N ASP A 99 -15.84 19.38 -29.84
CA ASP A 99 -16.35 20.62 -30.42
C ASP A 99 -17.57 21.10 -29.64
N THR A 100 -17.42 22.20 -28.89
CA THR A 100 -18.49 22.77 -28.04
C THR A 100 -19.72 23.23 -28.81
N SER A 101 -19.61 23.41 -30.13
CA SER A 101 -20.74 23.72 -31.00
C SER A 101 -21.48 22.48 -31.52
N SER A 102 -20.90 21.28 -31.33
CA SER A 102 -21.50 20.02 -31.74
C SER A 102 -22.64 19.61 -30.81
N ALA A 103 -23.71 19.05 -31.39
CA ALA A 103 -24.80 18.45 -30.61
C ALA A 103 -24.35 17.22 -29.79
N THR A 104 -23.20 16.63 -30.12
CA THR A 104 -22.61 15.49 -29.40
C THR A 104 -21.70 15.91 -28.24
N HIS A 105 -21.45 17.21 -28.07
CA HIS A 105 -20.63 17.71 -26.98
C HIS A 105 -21.31 17.45 -25.63
N THR A 106 -20.57 16.82 -24.73
CA THR A 106 -21.02 16.58 -23.36
C THR A 106 -19.83 16.61 -22.41
N VAL A 107 -20.05 17.16 -21.22
CA VAL A 107 -19.08 17.16 -20.12
C VAL A 107 -19.65 16.26 -19.03
N LEU A 108 -18.84 15.29 -18.60
CA LEU A 108 -19.21 14.34 -17.57
C LEU A 108 -18.86 14.88 -16.20
N GLU A 109 -19.83 14.77 -15.29
CA GLU A 109 -19.61 15.09 -13.88
C GLU A 109 -18.61 14.11 -13.22
N PRO A 110 -17.77 14.61 -12.29
CA PRO A 110 -16.91 13.76 -11.47
C PRO A 110 -17.75 12.75 -10.67
N GLN A 111 -17.39 11.47 -10.75
CA GLN A 111 -18.02 10.41 -9.94
C GLN A 111 -17.30 10.17 -8.62
N LEU A 112 -16.06 10.64 -8.50
CA LEU A 112 -15.19 10.46 -7.36
C LEU A 112 -14.64 11.82 -6.91
N PRO A 113 -14.34 11.97 -5.61
CA PRO A 113 -13.68 13.17 -5.13
C PRO A 113 -12.31 13.33 -5.77
N TYR A 114 -11.90 14.58 -5.99
CA TYR A 114 -10.56 14.89 -6.48
C TYR A 114 -9.50 14.28 -5.57
N SER A 115 -8.56 13.56 -6.18
CA SER A 115 -7.41 13.00 -5.50
C SER A 115 -6.16 13.21 -6.36
N TYR A 116 -4.99 13.20 -5.71
CA TYR A 116 -3.72 13.41 -6.38
C TYR A 116 -2.87 12.14 -6.32
N ALA A 117 -2.55 11.58 -7.48
CA ALA A 117 -1.62 10.47 -7.61
C ALA A 117 -0.17 11.01 -7.58
N LYS A 118 0.38 11.14 -6.36
CA LYS A 118 1.76 11.61 -6.18
C LYS A 118 2.77 10.68 -6.86
N LYS A 119 3.91 11.25 -7.26
CA LYS A 119 5.07 10.46 -7.70
C LYS A 119 5.53 9.53 -6.56
N VAL A 120 5.64 8.24 -6.89
CA VAL A 120 6.13 7.19 -5.98
C VAL A 120 7.54 7.56 -5.47
N GLN A 121 7.69 7.61 -4.15
CA GLN A 121 8.98 7.80 -3.50
C GLN A 121 9.67 6.46 -3.21
N SER A 122 11.01 6.46 -3.19
CA SER A 122 11.78 5.24 -2.87
C SER A 122 11.43 4.67 -1.48
N SER A 123 11.14 5.53 -0.50
CA SER A 123 10.74 5.12 0.85
C SER A 123 9.44 4.31 0.88
N GLU A 124 8.58 4.47 -0.12
CA GLU A 124 7.33 3.70 -0.22
C GLU A 124 7.60 2.22 -0.57
N ARG A 125 8.79 1.88 -1.10
CA ARG A 125 9.18 0.48 -1.33
C ARG A 125 9.68 -0.22 -0.07
N GLN A 126 9.81 0.52 1.05
CA GLN A 126 10.20 -0.08 2.32
C GLN A 126 9.04 -0.90 2.89
N ILE A 127 9.34 -2.14 3.28
CA ILE A 127 8.41 -3.00 3.98
C ILE A 127 8.31 -2.56 5.44
N LEU A 128 7.08 -2.27 5.86
CA LEU A 128 6.72 -2.00 7.25
C LEU A 128 5.96 -3.22 7.79
N TRP A 129 6.70 -4.19 8.33
CA TRP A 129 6.19 -5.51 8.73
C TRP A 129 5.02 -5.48 9.71
N ASN A 130 4.89 -4.40 10.49
CA ASN A 130 3.81 -4.22 11.47
C ASN A 130 2.57 -3.52 10.90
N GLN A 131 2.63 -3.00 9.67
CA GLN A 131 1.54 -2.23 9.06
C GLN A 131 0.86 -2.96 7.90
N PHE A 132 1.59 -3.83 7.20
CA PHE A 132 1.12 -4.44 5.96
C PHE A 132 0.71 -5.90 6.15
N SER A 133 -0.37 -6.29 5.48
CA SER A 133 -0.79 -7.69 5.31
C SER A 133 0.04 -8.42 4.27
N ALA A 134 -0.08 -9.75 4.21
CA ALA A 134 0.44 -10.52 3.09
C ALA A 134 -0.10 -9.99 1.75
N PHE A 135 -1.41 -9.66 1.71
CA PHE A 135 -2.05 -9.11 0.52
C PHE A 135 -1.51 -7.71 0.16
N ASP A 136 -1.34 -6.83 1.15
CA ASP A 136 -0.76 -5.50 0.91
C ASP A 136 0.63 -5.61 0.32
N LEU A 137 1.49 -6.49 0.87
CA LEU A 137 2.84 -6.67 0.34
C LEU A 137 2.85 -7.22 -1.08
N TYR A 138 1.97 -8.18 -1.37
CA TYR A 138 1.80 -8.71 -2.71
C TYR A 138 1.37 -7.62 -3.70
N ARG A 139 0.34 -6.83 -3.37
CA ARG A 139 -0.14 -5.73 -4.21
C ARG A 139 0.91 -4.64 -4.38
N ARG A 140 1.60 -4.27 -3.30
CA ARG A 140 2.69 -3.28 -3.35
C ARG A 140 3.82 -3.73 -4.26
N GLU A 141 4.20 -5.00 -4.24
CA GLU A 141 5.23 -5.47 -5.16
C GLU A 141 4.74 -5.45 -6.62
N LYS A 142 3.49 -5.83 -6.88
CA LYS A 142 2.91 -5.77 -8.23
C LYS A 142 2.82 -4.35 -8.81
N THR A 143 2.62 -3.35 -7.95
CA THR A 143 2.53 -1.94 -8.34
C THR A 143 3.89 -1.24 -8.36
N LEU A 144 4.73 -1.47 -7.33
CA LEU A 144 5.98 -0.75 -7.13
C LEU A 144 7.19 -1.52 -7.69
N GLY A 145 7.08 -2.82 -7.92
CA GLY A 145 8.20 -3.72 -8.17
C GLY A 145 8.87 -4.17 -6.86
N PRO A 146 10.14 -4.61 -6.91
CA PRO A 146 10.85 -5.15 -5.76
C PRO A 146 10.80 -4.24 -4.53
N LEU A 147 10.48 -4.85 -3.39
CA LEU A 147 10.38 -4.18 -2.10
C LEU A 147 11.68 -4.38 -1.32
N TYR A 148 11.93 -3.56 -0.30
CA TYR A 148 13.11 -3.71 0.54
C TYR A 148 12.80 -3.61 2.02
N THR A 149 13.65 -4.25 2.82
CA THR A 149 13.67 -4.17 4.27
C THR A 149 15.11 -4.02 4.75
N PHE A 150 15.29 -3.96 6.07
CA PHE A 150 16.62 -3.91 6.67
C PHE A 150 16.86 -5.12 7.55
N LYS A 151 18.14 -5.44 7.71
CA LYS A 151 18.59 -6.43 8.68
C LYS A 151 19.80 -5.90 9.43
N LYS A 152 19.79 -6.07 10.75
CA LYS A 152 20.92 -5.75 11.62
C LYS A 152 22.12 -6.62 11.23
N PHE A 153 23.31 -6.04 11.23
CA PHE A 153 24.55 -6.79 11.06
C PHE A 153 25.62 -6.38 12.06
N VAL A 154 26.45 -7.35 12.43
CA VAL A 154 27.60 -7.15 13.31
C VAL A 154 28.88 -7.12 12.45
N PRO A 155 29.56 -5.97 12.32
CA PRO A 155 30.82 -5.89 11.59
C PRO A 155 31.92 -6.69 12.27
N LYS A 156 32.76 -7.39 11.49
CA LYS A 156 33.87 -8.22 12.02
C LYS A 156 35.02 -7.41 12.63
N LYS A 157 35.23 -6.17 12.16
CA LYS A 157 36.21 -5.24 12.75
C LYS A 157 35.47 -4.31 13.70
N LYS A 158 35.98 -4.14 14.93
CA LYS A 158 35.53 -3.14 15.90
C LYS A 158 35.78 -1.73 15.33
N SER A 159 34.94 -1.28 14.41
CA SER A 159 34.83 0.15 14.10
C SER A 159 34.37 0.84 15.38
N LYS A 160 35.05 1.92 15.78
CA LYS A 160 34.71 2.75 16.95
C LYS A 160 33.32 3.41 16.83
N ALA A 161 32.67 3.30 15.67
CA ALA A 161 31.32 3.79 15.43
C ALA A 161 30.38 2.64 15.06
N SER A 162 29.20 2.67 15.67
CA SER A 162 27.94 2.04 15.27
C SER A 162 27.54 0.78 16.03
N SER A 163 26.75 1.00 17.07
CA SER A 163 25.90 0.01 17.75
C SER A 163 24.65 -0.38 16.93
N ASN A 164 24.44 0.11 15.70
CA ASN A 164 23.23 -0.15 14.91
C ASN A 164 23.52 -0.17 13.40
N CYS A 165 24.35 -1.10 12.93
CA CYS A 165 24.59 -1.25 11.50
C CYS A 165 23.45 -2.02 10.82
N LEU A 166 22.81 -1.39 9.84
CA LEU A 166 21.76 -2.00 9.02
C LEU A 166 22.29 -2.25 7.61
N LYS A 167 21.88 -3.38 7.02
CA LYS A 167 22.05 -3.66 5.59
C LYS A 167 20.69 -3.73 4.93
N ARG A 168 20.58 -3.18 3.73
CA ARG A 168 19.37 -3.31 2.92
C ARG A 168 19.26 -4.73 2.37
N VAL A 169 18.06 -5.28 2.42
CA VAL A 169 17.68 -6.55 1.80
C VAL A 169 16.50 -6.28 0.88
N VAL A 170 16.66 -6.56 -0.41
CA VAL A 170 15.61 -6.47 -1.42
C VAL A 170 14.96 -7.83 -1.54
N LEU A 171 13.63 -7.85 -1.53
CA LEU A 171 12.78 -9.03 -1.64
C LEU A 171 11.96 -8.91 -2.93
N SER A 172 12.00 -9.96 -3.74
CA SER A 172 11.29 -10.02 -5.01
C SER A 172 10.54 -11.35 -5.20
N ALA A 173 9.63 -11.36 -6.17
CA ALA A 173 8.77 -12.49 -6.52
C ALA A 173 7.95 -12.96 -5.30
N CYS A 174 7.17 -12.03 -4.76
CA CYS A 174 6.22 -12.25 -3.68
C CYS A 174 5.09 -13.17 -4.14
N SER A 175 4.79 -14.15 -3.31
CA SER A 175 3.65 -15.04 -3.46
C SER A 175 2.91 -15.13 -2.12
N PRO A 176 1.56 -15.07 -2.13
CA PRO A 176 0.78 -15.36 -0.94
C PRO A 176 1.08 -16.78 -0.48
N THR A 177 1.36 -16.95 0.80
CA THR A 177 1.61 -18.28 1.37
C THR A 177 0.28 -18.95 1.68
N THR A 178 0.10 -20.19 1.23
CA THR A 178 -1.06 -21.04 1.59
C THR A 178 -0.87 -21.79 2.91
N THR A 179 0.35 -21.75 3.48
CA THR A 179 0.68 -22.37 4.76
C THR A 179 -0.17 -21.77 5.88
N PRO A 180 -1.04 -22.56 6.54
CA PRO A 180 -1.85 -22.06 7.63
C PRO A 180 -0.97 -21.67 8.81
N LEU A 181 -1.35 -20.61 9.52
CA LEU A 181 -0.69 -20.21 10.76
C LEU A 181 -0.83 -21.31 11.81
N LEU A 182 0.29 -21.84 12.30
CA LEU A 182 0.29 -22.70 13.48
C LEU A 182 0.17 -21.83 14.75
N GLU A 183 -0.35 -22.39 15.85
CA GLU A 183 -0.45 -21.65 17.13
C GLU A 183 0.90 -21.08 17.59
N THR A 184 1.99 -21.80 17.33
CA THR A 184 3.35 -21.35 17.60
C THR A 184 3.74 -20.12 16.80
N ASP A 185 3.21 -19.97 15.58
CA ASP A 185 3.54 -18.88 14.66
C ASP A 185 2.86 -17.57 15.05
N ILE A 186 1.74 -17.63 15.80
CA ILE A 186 1.03 -16.45 16.29
C ILE A 186 1.92 -15.63 17.24
N SER A 187 2.75 -16.31 18.03
CA SER A 187 3.65 -15.66 18.99
C SER A 187 4.90 -15.03 18.36
N LEU A 188 5.18 -15.32 17.08
CA LEU A 188 6.38 -14.84 16.41
C LEU A 188 6.27 -13.35 16.06
N PRO A 189 7.33 -12.55 16.31
CA PRO A 189 7.35 -11.17 15.87
C PRO A 189 7.26 -11.05 14.35
N ASN A 190 6.53 -10.06 13.84
CA ASN A 190 6.53 -9.73 12.41
C ASN A 190 7.95 -9.42 11.90
N GLY A 191 8.21 -9.79 10.65
CA GLY A 191 9.53 -9.73 10.04
C GLY A 191 10.44 -10.92 10.40
N THR A 192 10.03 -11.82 11.29
CA THR A 192 10.71 -13.11 11.49
C THR A 192 10.58 -13.95 10.23
N PHE A 193 11.64 -14.64 9.82
CA PHE A 193 11.64 -15.40 8.57
C PHE A 193 12.20 -16.80 8.73
N ARG A 194 11.71 -17.70 7.88
CA ARG A 194 12.12 -19.10 7.79
C ARG A 194 12.22 -19.53 6.32
N VAL A 195 12.77 -20.70 6.09
CA VAL A 195 12.71 -21.35 4.78
C VAL A 195 11.37 -22.09 4.71
N GLY A 196 10.56 -21.74 3.72
CA GLY A 196 9.31 -22.43 3.40
C GLY A 196 9.51 -23.49 2.33
N GLU A 197 8.42 -23.86 1.67
CA GLU A 197 8.46 -24.79 0.54
C GLU A 197 9.24 -24.21 -0.65
N ASN A 198 9.80 -25.07 -1.49
CA ASN A 198 10.51 -24.70 -2.73
C ASN A 198 11.68 -23.71 -2.53
N ASP A 199 12.42 -23.82 -1.41
CA ASP A 199 13.51 -22.91 -1.05
C ASP A 199 13.11 -21.42 -0.97
N GLN A 200 11.81 -21.11 -0.80
CA GLN A 200 11.35 -19.73 -0.66
C GLN A 200 11.59 -19.21 0.76
N LEU A 201 11.79 -17.89 0.87
CA LEU A 201 11.87 -17.21 2.16
C LEU A 201 10.46 -16.84 2.62
N GLU A 202 9.94 -17.54 3.62
CA GLU A 202 8.69 -17.18 4.29
C GLU A 202 8.96 -16.14 5.37
N VAL A 203 8.20 -15.05 5.36
CA VAL A 203 8.32 -13.97 6.37
C VAL A 203 6.98 -13.76 7.07
N LYS A 204 7.01 -13.72 8.40
CA LYS A 204 5.84 -13.46 9.24
C LYS A 204 5.38 -12.02 9.04
N VAL A 205 4.10 -11.86 8.71
CA VAL A 205 3.36 -10.59 8.64
C VAL A 205 2.21 -10.64 9.63
N HIS A 206 1.47 -9.54 9.81
CA HIS A 206 0.46 -9.47 10.87
C HIS A 206 -0.63 -10.55 10.75
N ASP A 207 -1.05 -10.88 9.53
CA ASP A 207 -2.16 -11.77 9.21
C ASP A 207 -1.75 -13.16 8.71
N GLY A 208 -0.45 -13.43 8.59
CA GLY A 208 0.00 -14.67 7.95
C GLY A 208 1.50 -14.73 7.69
N PHE A 209 1.85 -15.46 6.64
CA PHE A 209 3.17 -15.46 6.05
C PHE A 209 3.10 -14.97 4.61
N VAL A 210 4.23 -14.45 4.14
CA VAL A 210 4.44 -14.10 2.74
C VAL A 210 5.73 -14.75 2.25
N SER A 211 5.70 -15.33 1.05
CA SER A 211 6.82 -16.07 0.48
C SER A 211 7.53 -15.25 -0.59
N TYR A 212 8.87 -15.20 -0.52
CA TYR A 212 9.71 -14.56 -1.53
C TYR A 212 10.67 -15.57 -2.15
N SER A 213 10.75 -15.59 -3.48
CA SER A 213 11.66 -16.49 -4.19
C SER A 213 13.08 -15.94 -4.28
N ASP A 214 13.20 -14.61 -4.39
CA ASP A 214 14.48 -13.93 -4.60
C ASP A 214 14.80 -12.96 -3.47
N VAL A 215 15.97 -13.15 -2.85
CA VAL A 215 16.48 -12.32 -1.77
C VAL A 215 17.82 -11.75 -2.18
N LYS A 216 17.95 -10.42 -2.19
CA LYS A 216 19.21 -9.73 -2.54
C LYS A 216 19.66 -8.84 -1.41
N THR A 217 20.77 -9.21 -0.78
CA THR A 217 21.43 -8.38 0.25
C THR A 217 22.35 -7.36 -0.42
N GLU A 218 22.43 -6.16 0.14
CA GLU A 218 23.39 -5.13 -0.26
C GLU A 218 24.83 -5.68 -0.38
N GLY A 219 25.46 -5.49 -1.54
CA GLY A 219 26.79 -6.01 -1.86
C GLY A 219 26.85 -7.49 -2.27
N TYR A 220 25.71 -8.17 -2.40
CA TYR A 220 25.61 -9.57 -2.82
C TYR A 220 24.66 -9.73 -4.01
N GLY A 221 24.81 -10.86 -4.73
CA GLY A 221 23.85 -11.29 -5.75
C GLY A 221 22.52 -11.73 -5.13
N ALA A 222 21.50 -11.90 -5.98
CA ALA A 222 20.24 -12.51 -5.59
C ALA A 222 20.44 -14.00 -5.30
N GLU A 223 19.72 -14.52 -4.31
CA GLU A 223 19.76 -15.91 -3.89
C GLU A 223 18.38 -16.35 -3.36
N ASN A 224 18.18 -17.66 -3.23
CA ASN A 224 16.96 -18.24 -2.65
C ASN A 224 16.98 -18.24 -1.11
N GLY A 225 15.85 -18.57 -0.49
CA GLY A 225 15.68 -18.59 0.96
C GLY A 225 16.69 -19.50 1.67
N THR A 226 16.94 -20.70 1.16
CA THR A 226 17.88 -21.67 1.76
C THR A 226 19.32 -21.15 1.75
N LYS A 227 19.79 -20.59 0.62
CA LYS A 227 21.12 -19.97 0.53
C LYS A 227 21.23 -18.72 1.40
N PHE A 228 20.18 -17.92 1.47
CA PHE A 228 20.12 -16.76 2.36
C PHE A 228 20.26 -17.17 3.82
N LEU A 229 19.48 -18.15 4.28
CA LEU A 229 19.52 -18.64 5.66
C LEU A 229 20.90 -19.20 6.03
N ASN A 230 21.46 -20.05 5.16
CA ASN A 230 22.78 -20.67 5.37
C ASN A 230 23.93 -19.64 5.38
N SER A 231 23.76 -18.52 4.67
CA SER A 231 24.78 -17.46 4.61
C SER A 231 24.58 -16.34 5.63
N LEU A 232 23.55 -16.41 6.49
CA LEU A 232 23.24 -15.37 7.48
C LEU A 232 24.43 -15.00 8.35
N LYS A 233 25.05 -16.00 9.01
CA LYS A 233 26.18 -15.77 9.91
C LYS A 233 27.37 -15.11 9.20
N LYS A 234 27.56 -15.43 7.91
CA LYS A 234 28.62 -14.84 7.08
C LYS A 234 28.32 -13.38 6.71
N LYS A 235 27.07 -13.07 6.37
CA LYS A 235 26.64 -11.75 5.86
C LYS A 235 26.31 -10.74 6.94
N PHE A 236 25.69 -11.22 8.03
CA PHE A 236 25.13 -10.41 9.10
C PHE A 236 25.77 -10.67 10.47
N GLY A 237 26.54 -11.74 10.65
CA GLY A 237 27.08 -12.13 11.96
C GLY A 237 26.07 -12.93 12.79
N THR A 238 26.30 -13.04 14.10
CA THR A 238 25.37 -13.71 15.02
C THR A 238 24.20 -12.75 15.32
N VAL A 239 23.13 -12.87 14.56
CA VAL A 239 21.89 -12.08 14.69
C VAL A 239 20.67 -12.97 14.50
N ASP A 240 19.54 -12.57 15.07
CA ASP A 240 18.28 -13.31 14.97
C ASP A 240 17.78 -13.39 13.52
N ALA A 241 16.99 -14.40 13.19
CA ALA A 241 16.35 -14.58 11.88
C ALA A 241 15.13 -13.63 11.70
N LYS A 242 15.36 -12.34 11.91
CA LYS A 242 14.35 -11.29 11.85
C LYS A 242 14.83 -10.10 11.00
N PHE A 243 13.92 -9.53 10.22
CA PHE A 243 14.05 -8.25 9.55
C PHE A 243 13.57 -7.10 10.45
N THR A 244 14.08 -5.92 10.18
CA THR A 244 13.80 -4.70 10.95
C THR A 244 13.46 -3.58 9.98
N THR A 245 12.79 -2.55 10.47
CA THR A 245 12.61 -1.29 9.78
C THR A 245 13.63 -0.27 10.32
N VAL A 246 13.80 0.85 9.62
CA VAL A 246 14.63 1.98 10.10
C VAL A 246 14.03 2.65 11.34
N LEU A 247 12.74 2.43 11.60
CA LEU A 247 11.96 3.09 12.64
C LEU A 247 11.87 2.29 13.94
N ASP A 248 12.54 1.13 14.03
CA ASP A 248 12.55 0.25 15.21
C ASP A 248 13.73 0.54 16.17
#